data_AF-A0A3D2SM95-F1
#
_entry.id   AF-A0A3D2SM95-F1
#
_cell.length_a   1.000
_cell.length_b   1.000
_cell.length_c   1.000
_cell.angle_alpha   90.00
_cell.angle_beta   90.00
_cell.angle_gamma   90.00
#
_symmetry.space_group_name_H-M   'P 1'
#
loop_
_entity.id
_entity.type
_entity.pdbx_description
1 polymer ?
#
loop_
_entity_poly.entity_id
_entity_poly.type
_entity_poly.pdbx_seq_one_letter_code
_entity_poly.pdbx_strand_id
1 'polypeptide(L)' 'MKLNLSLQQEFKSSDLVLKRVQLKKAIEVTLRHVDIDSDCEIGIACVDHEESHRLNLEYRGKDKSTNVLSFPSDIPEEV' A
#
# COMPACT_ATOMS: atom_id res chain seq x y z
N MET A 1 3.65 3.13 -19.01
CA MET A 1 3.12 2.88 -17.66
C MET A 1 2.21 1.66 -17.59
N LYS A 2 2.78 0.52 -17.20
CA LYS A 2 2.07 -0.66 -16.73
C LYS A 2 2.08 -0.64 -15.20
N LEU A 3 0.91 -0.76 -14.57
CA LEU A 3 0.77 -0.90 -13.13
C LEU A 3 0.61 -2.38 -12.75
N ASN A 4 1.55 -2.91 -11.97
CA ASN A 4 1.39 -4.18 -11.26
C ASN A 4 0.83 -3.91 -9.85
N LEU A 5 -0.37 -4.42 -9.57
CA LEU A 5 -1.03 -4.25 -8.26
C LEU A 5 -1.18 -5.60 -7.59
N SER A 6 -0.59 -5.78 -6.41
CA SER A 6 -0.82 -6.94 -5.54
C SER A 6 -1.66 -6.52 -4.33
N LEU A 7 -2.61 -7.38 -3.95
CA LEU A 7 -3.48 -7.15 -2.77
C LEU A 7 -3.36 -8.35 -1.85
N GLN A 8 -2.92 -8.13 -0.62
CA GLN A 8 -2.94 -9.11 0.46
C GLN A 8 -4.04 -8.71 1.44
N GLN A 9 -5.05 -9.55 1.59
CA GLN A 9 -6.22 -9.25 2.41
C GLN A 9 -6.52 -10.42 3.33
N GLU A 10 -5.61 -10.66 4.27
CA GLU A 10 -5.78 -11.66 5.32
C GLU A 10 -6.87 -11.23 6.31
N PHE A 11 -6.91 -9.93 6.63
CA PHE A 11 -8.00 -9.34 7.39
C PHE A 11 -9.14 -8.84 6.49
N LYS A 12 -10.38 -9.20 6.83
CA LYS A 12 -11.60 -8.75 6.13
C LYS A 12 -12.52 -8.01 7.08
N SER A 13 -13.02 -6.87 6.64
CA SER A 13 -14.06 -6.11 7.34
C SER A 13 -15.11 -5.63 6.35
N SER A 14 -16.37 -5.56 6.78
CA SER A 14 -17.45 -4.94 6.02
C SER A 14 -17.20 -3.47 5.73
N ASP A 15 -16.43 -2.82 6.61
CA ASP A 15 -16.15 -1.38 6.54
C ASP A 15 -14.94 -1.08 5.63
N LEU A 16 -14.17 -2.11 5.25
CA LEU A 16 -12.98 -1.99 4.43
C LEU A 16 -13.04 -2.91 3.20
N VAL A 17 -13.90 -2.52 2.25
CA VAL A 17 -14.08 -3.24 0.98
C VAL A 17 -13.05 -2.77 -0.05
N LEU A 18 -11.98 -3.56 -0.22
CA LEU A 18 -10.97 -3.31 -1.24
C LEU A 18 -11.40 -3.81 -2.63
N LYS A 19 -12.01 -2.93 -3.42
CA LYS A 19 -12.30 -3.22 -4.84
C LYS A 19 -11.07 -2.93 -5.68
N ARG A 20 -10.45 -3.97 -6.23
CA ARG A 20 -9.28 -3.89 -7.11
C ARG A 20 -9.41 -2.85 -8.22
N VAL A 21 -10.60 -2.73 -8.84
CA VAL A 21 -10.87 -1.75 -9.90
C VAL A 21 -10.77 -0.32 -9.41
N GLN A 22 -11.33 -0.02 -8.23
CA GLN A 22 -11.30 1.33 -7.65
C GLN A 22 -9.88 1.71 -7.21
N LEU A 23 -9.17 0.77 -6.58
CA LEU A 23 -7.77 0.94 -6.19
C LEU A 23 -6.88 1.22 -7.39
N LYS A 24 -6.97 0.36 -8.42
CA LYS A 24 -6.20 0.52 -9.65
C LYS A 24 -6.43 1.90 -10.29
N LYS A 25 -7.70 2.32 -10.40
CA LYS A 25 -8.04 3.64 -10.95
C LYS A 25 -7.46 4.78 -10.12
N ALA A 26 -7.57 4.72 -8.79
CA ALA A 26 -7.04 5.75 -7.90
C ALA A 26 -5.51 5.87 -8.02
N ILE A 27 -4.81 4.74 -8.07
CA ILE A 27 -3.36 4.67 -8.25
C ILE A 27 -2.97 5.27 -9.60
N GLU A 28 -3.56 4.82 -10.70
CA GLU A 28 -3.22 5.29 -12.06
C GLU A 28 -3.52 6.79 -12.26
N VAL A 29 -4.55 7.33 -11.60
CA VAL A 29 -4.81 8.77 -11.59
C VAL A 29 -3.74 9.52 -10.80
N THR A 30 -3.35 8.99 -9.64
CA THR A 30 -2.35 9.62 -8.78
C THR A 30 -0.97 9.61 -9.45
N LEU A 31 -0.54 8.48 -10.01
CA LEU A 31 0.75 8.36 -10.71
C LEU A 31 0.87 9.36 -11.87
N ARG A 32 -0.20 9.49 -12.68
CA ARG A 32 -0.24 10.50 -13.75
C ARG A 32 -0.23 11.93 -13.24
N HIS A 33 -0.82 12.19 -12.07
CA HIS A 33 -0.83 13.54 -11.48
C HIS A 33 0.55 13.95 -10.95
N VAL A 34 1.38 12.99 -10.53
CA VAL A 34 2.74 13.24 -10.06
C VAL A 34 3.80 13.00 -11.16
N ASP A 35 3.37 12.98 -12.42
CA ASP A 35 4.22 12.82 -13.61
C ASP A 35 5.11 11.56 -13.60
N ILE A 36 4.62 10.46 -13.02
CA ILE A 36 5.27 9.14 -13.12
C ILE A 36 4.71 8.42 -14.36
N ASP A 37 5.57 8.17 -15.35
CA ASP A 37 5.23 7.50 -16.62
C ASP A 37 5.86 6.11 -16.80
N SER A 38 6.78 5.74 -15.90
CA SER A 38 7.46 4.44 -15.85
C SER A 38 6.57 3.32 -15.32
N ASP A 39 6.94 2.08 -15.63
CA ASP A 39 6.25 0.92 -15.05
C ASP A 39 6.43 0.90 -13.53
N CYS A 40 5.37 0.51 -12.81
CA CYS A 40 5.30 0.64 -11.36
C CYS A 40 4.67 -0.61 -10.75
N GLU A 41 5.19 -1.03 -9.60
CA GLU A 41 4.61 -2.07 -8.76
C GLU A 41 4.17 -1.49 -7.42
N ILE A 42 2.92 -1.78 -7.04
CA ILE A 42 2.36 -1.40 -5.74
C ILE A 42 1.75 -2.63 -5.08
N GLY A 43 2.22 -2.94 -3.87
CA GLY A 43 1.59 -3.89 -2.97
C GLY A 43 0.76 -3.18 -1.91
N ILE A 44 -0.44 -3.71 -1.64
CA ILE A 44 -1.31 -3.24 -0.55
C ILE A 44 -1.65 -4.43 0.33
N ALA A 45 -1.31 -4.33 1.62
CA ALA A 45 -1.69 -5.31 2.63
C ALA A 45 -2.74 -4.72 3.58
N CYS A 46 -3.82 -5.47 3.81
CA CYS A 46 -4.82 -5.20 4.82
C CYS A 46 -4.56 -6.07 6.04
N VAL A 47 -4.28 -5.40 7.14
CA VAL A 47 -4.02 -6.00 8.45
C VAL A 47 -5.06 -5.50 9.46
N ASP A 48 -5.18 -6.19 10.59
CA ASP A 48 -6.01 -5.75 11.70
C ASP A 48 -5.33 -4.63 12.52
N HIS A 49 -6.00 -4.23 13.61
CA HIS A 49 -5.52 -3.17 14.49
C HIS A 49 -4.29 -3.55 15.30
N GLU A 50 -4.18 -4.82 15.71
CA GLU A 50 -3.06 -5.32 16.50
C GLU A 50 -1.79 -5.37 15.65
N GLU A 51 -1.90 -5.92 14.45
CA GLU A 51 -0.81 -5.97 13.50
C GLU A 51 -0.41 -4.56 13.00
N SER A 52 -1.38 -3.67 12.77
CA SER A 52 -1.08 -2.25 12.47
C SER A 52 -0.32 -1.56 13.61
N HIS A 53 -0.69 -1.80 14.86
CA HIS A 53 0.02 -1.29 16.04
C HIS A 53 1.44 -1.84 16.08
N ARG A 54 1.60 -3.16 15.95
CA ARG A 54 2.90 -3.84 15.97
C ARG A 54 3.84 -3.28 14.91
N LEU A 55 3.37 -3.15 13.67
CA LEU A 55 4.16 -2.63 12.55
C LEU A 55 4.49 -1.14 12.74
N ASN A 56 3.57 -0.32 13.27
CA ASN A 56 3.83 1.10 13.49
C ASN A 56 4.83 1.32 14.64
N LEU A 57 4.81 0.46 15.66
CA LEU A 57 5.83 0.46 16.70
C LEU A 57 7.19 0.01 16.14
N GLU A 58 7.22 -1.08 15.37
CA GLU A 58 8.44 -1.65 14.80
C GLU A 58 9.13 -0.68 13.82
N TYR A 59 8.41 -0.14 12.84
CA TYR A 59 8.99 0.63 11.74
C TYR A 59 9.01 2.15 11.97
N ARG A 60 8.15 2.68 12.86
CA ARG A 60 8.08 4.13 13.15
C ARG A 60 8.33 4.47 14.62
N GLY A 61 8.52 3.49 15.51
CA GLY A 61 8.68 3.72 16.96
C GLY A 61 7.42 4.26 17.64
N LYS A 62 6.24 4.11 17.03
CA LYS A 62 4.98 4.70 17.52
C LYS A 62 4.11 3.62 18.16
N ASP A 63 3.94 3.70 19.47
CA ASP A 63 3.11 2.80 20.29
C ASP A 63 1.60 3.08 20.13
N LYS A 64 1.08 2.91 18.91
CA LYS A 64 -0.34 3.01 18.55
C LYS A 64 -0.59 2.45 17.15
N SER A 65 -1.82 2.04 16.86
CA SER A 65 -2.23 1.71 15.48
C SER A 65 -2.19 2.94 14.56
N THR A 66 -2.16 2.69 13.25
CA THR A 66 -2.25 3.73 12.22
C THR A 66 -3.19 3.30 11.09
N ASN A 67 -3.66 4.28 10.31
CA ASN A 67 -4.52 4.03 9.16
C ASN A 67 -3.72 3.53 7.95
N VAL A 68 -2.51 4.07 7.74
CA VAL A 68 -1.63 3.71 6.62
C VAL A 68 -0.17 3.71 7.06
N LEU A 69 0.51 2.63 6.72
CA LEU A 69 1.96 2.49 6.78
C LEU A 69 2.45 2.29 5.34
N SER A 70 3.45 3.08 4.93
CA SER A 70 4.01 3.02 3.59
C SER A 70 5.48 2.61 3.71
N PHE A 71 5.87 1.63 2.91
CA PHE A 71 7.23 1.13 2.83
C PHE A 71 7.82 1.56 1.48
N PRO A 72 9.09 2.02 1.45
CA PRO A 72 9.78 2.23 0.18
C PRO A 72 9.92 0.89 -0.55
N SER A 73 10.14 0.94 -1.86
CA SER A 73 10.48 -0.26 -2.61
C SER A 73 11.89 -0.71 -2.23
N ASP A 74 12.07 -2.00 -1.93
CA ASP A 74 13.40 -2.62 -1.72
C ASP A 74 14.10 -2.97 -3.04
N ILE A 75 13.55 -2.58 -4.20
CA ILE A 75 14.21 -2.78 -5.48
C ILE A 75 15.50 -1.94 -5.45
N PRO A 76 16.70 -2.57 -5.58
CA PRO A 76 17.93 -1.82 -5.72
C PRO A 76 17.75 -0.80 -6.84
N GLU A 77 18.12 0.46 -6.62
CA GLU A 77 18.34 1.38 -7.74
C GLU A 77 19.23 0.63 -8.74
N GLU A 78 18.76 0.49 -9.99
CA GLU A 78 19.57 -0.14 -11.03
C GLU A 78 20.95 0.51 -11.01
N VAL A 79 21.99 -0.27 -10.67
CA VAL A 79 23.39 0.13 -10.81
C VAL A 79 23.77 0.27 -12.27
#